data_AF-A0A8J8BSF4-F1
#
_entry.id   AF-A0A8J8BSF4-F1
#
_cell.length_a   1.000
_cell.length_b   1.000
_cell.length_c   1.000
_cell.angle_alpha   90.00
_cell.angle_beta   90.00
_cell.angle_gamma   90.00
#
_symmetry.space_group_name_H-M   'P 1'
#
loop_
_entity.id
_entity.type
_entity.pdbx_description
1 polymer ?
#
loop_
_entity_poly.entity_id
_entity_poly.type
_entity_poly.pdbx_seq_one_letter_code
_entity_poly.pdbx_strand_id
1 'polypeptide(L)'
;MNSDKELIAVCGLDCGSCDIRKILSWSHDPDKAQRIVEWFQKEGWLKEDEGIDEVINRRMYCSGCKGDRSVHWSPNCKILACCVDEKNYEFCYQCDDFPCRLLTERVSQHKSYRQALDRLKDMKER
;
A
#
# COMPACT_ATOMS: atom_id res chain seq x y z
N MET A 1 -20.36 7.30 -0.72
CA MET A 1 -20.14 6.99 0.71
C MET A 1 -18.64 6.74 0.90
N ASN A 2 -18.03 7.53 1.80
CA ASN A 2 -16.60 7.79 1.98
C ASN A 2 -15.62 6.64 1.65
N SER A 3 -15.03 6.69 0.44
CA SER A 3 -14.11 5.66 -0.07
C SER A 3 -12.62 6.03 0.09
N ASP A 4 -12.30 7.25 0.51
CA ASP A 4 -10.91 7.74 0.51
C ASP A 4 -10.08 7.17 1.66
N LYS A 5 -10.67 7.01 2.86
CA LYS A 5 -9.96 6.49 4.05
C LYS A 5 -9.61 4.99 3.96
N GLU A 6 -10.30 4.23 3.11
CA GLU A 6 -10.02 2.81 2.86
C GLU A 6 -8.81 2.58 1.95
N LEU A 7 -8.42 3.63 1.22
CA LEU A 7 -7.31 3.60 0.26
C LEU A 7 -6.04 4.23 0.82
N ILE A 8 -6.07 4.80 2.02
CA ILE A 8 -4.88 5.29 2.72
C ILE A 8 -4.31 4.19 3.62
N ALA A 9 -3.01 3.92 3.47
CA ALA A 9 -2.28 3.04 4.38
C ALA A 9 -2.23 3.62 5.79
N VAL A 10 -1.98 2.77 6.79
CA VAL A 10 -1.87 3.22 8.19
C VAL A 10 -0.78 4.28 8.41
N CYS A 11 0.24 4.31 7.54
CA CYS A 11 1.33 5.30 7.54
C CYS A 11 1.03 6.57 6.72
N GLY A 12 -0.16 6.70 6.12
CA GLY A 12 -0.57 7.85 5.32
C GLY A 12 -0.27 7.76 3.82
N LEU A 13 0.39 6.68 3.38
CA LEU A 13 0.62 6.46 1.95
C LEU A 13 -0.71 6.33 1.22
N ASP A 14 -0.81 6.98 0.07
CA ASP A 14 -1.95 6.86 -0.80
C ASP A 14 -1.85 5.57 -1.62
N CYS A 15 -2.52 4.51 -1.16
CA CYS A 15 -2.63 3.27 -1.90
C CYS A 15 -3.73 3.33 -2.97
N GLY A 16 -4.54 4.39 -3.00
CA GLY A 16 -5.57 4.64 -4.01
C GLY A 16 -5.00 5.02 -5.37
N SER A 17 -3.70 5.30 -5.47
CA SER A 17 -2.96 5.49 -6.73
C SER A 17 -2.05 4.31 -7.09
N CYS A 18 -2.00 3.26 -6.26
CA CYS A 18 -1.08 2.14 -6.44
C CYS A 18 -1.63 1.07 -7.40
N ASP A 19 -0.95 0.87 -8.54
CA ASP A 19 -1.32 -0.11 -9.57
C ASP A 19 -1.38 -1.55 -8.98
N ILE A 20 -0.47 -1.91 -8.07
CA ILE A 20 -0.45 -3.23 -7.39
C ILE A 20 -1.71 -3.47 -6.56
N ARG A 21 -2.31 -2.42 -5.99
CA ARG A 21 -3.56 -2.53 -5.23
C ARG A 21 -4.76 -2.60 -6.17
N LYS A 22 -4.73 -1.84 -7.27
CA LYS A 22 -5.84 -1.73 -8.22
C LYS A 22 -5.95 -2.92 -9.16
N ILE A 23 -4.90 -3.72 -9.29
CA ILE A 23 -4.85 -4.81 -10.25
C ILE A 23 -6.03 -5.79 -10.17
N LEU A 24 -6.55 -6.07 -8.97
CA LEU A 24 -7.76 -6.89 -8.79
C LEU A 24 -9.02 -6.24 -9.38
N SER A 25 -9.10 -4.91 -9.35
CA SER A 25 -10.21 -4.16 -9.97
C SER A 25 -10.07 -4.04 -11.49
N TRP A 26 -8.91 -4.42 -12.04
CA TRP A 26 -8.60 -4.40 -13.47
C TRP A 26 -8.54 -5.78 -14.10
N SER A 27 -8.91 -6.84 -13.37
CA SER A 27 -8.88 -8.22 -13.90
C SER A 27 -9.75 -8.40 -15.15
N HIS A 28 -10.75 -7.54 -15.35
CA HIS A 28 -11.61 -7.52 -16.53
C HIS A 28 -11.25 -6.41 -17.54
N ASP A 29 -10.17 -5.67 -17.30
CA ASP A 29 -9.70 -4.55 -18.12
C ASP A 29 -8.18 -4.69 -18.34
N PRO A 30 -7.76 -5.58 -19.25
CA PRO A 30 -6.35 -5.95 -19.43
C PRO A 30 -5.48 -4.76 -19.86
N ASP A 31 -6.02 -3.77 -20.56
CA ASP A 31 -5.29 -2.56 -20.96
C ASP A 31 -4.82 -1.75 -19.74
N LYS A 32 -5.65 -1.68 -18.69
CA LYS A 32 -5.26 -1.03 -17.43
C LYS A 32 -4.21 -1.85 -16.65
N ALA A 33 -4.30 -3.17 -16.73
CA ALA A 33 -3.37 -4.08 -16.07
C ALA A 33 -2.04 -4.25 -16.83
N GLN A 34 -1.97 -3.87 -18.10
CA GLN A 34 -0.80 -4.07 -18.94
C GLN A 34 0.46 -3.42 -18.34
N ARG A 35 0.36 -2.17 -17.86
CA ARG A 35 1.50 -1.44 -17.28
C ARG A 35 2.19 -2.19 -16.15
N ILE A 36 1.41 -2.86 -15.30
CA ILE A 36 1.95 -3.59 -14.14
C ILE A 36 2.45 -4.99 -14.53
N VAL A 37 1.80 -5.65 -15.49
CA VAL A 37 2.32 -6.88 -16.10
C VAL A 37 3.68 -6.61 -16.75
N GLU A 38 3.79 -5.57 -17.58
CA GLU A 38 5.05 -5.15 -18.22
C GLU A 38 6.13 -4.82 -17.19
N TRP A 39 5.77 -4.14 -16.10
CA TRP A 39 6.71 -3.88 -15.01
C TRP A 39 7.17 -5.18 -14.35
N PHE A 40 6.27 -6.11 -14.04
CA PHE A 40 6.64 -7.41 -13.47
C PHE A 40 7.49 -8.28 -14.41
N GLN A 41 7.23 -8.22 -15.71
CA GLN A 41 8.08 -8.88 -16.72
C GLN A 41 9.47 -8.26 -16.75
N LYS A 42 9.57 -6.92 -16.70
CA LYS A 42 10.84 -6.20 -16.66
C LYS A 42 11.66 -6.49 -15.40
N GLU A 43 11.02 -6.67 -14.25
CA GLU A 43 11.67 -7.08 -13.00
C GLU A 43 12.02 -8.59 -12.98
N GLY A 44 11.59 -9.36 -14.00
CA GLY A 44 11.82 -10.80 -14.12
C GLY A 44 10.95 -11.64 -13.20
N TRP A 45 9.86 -11.09 -12.67
CA TRP A 45 8.89 -11.82 -11.83
C TRP A 45 7.80 -12.53 -12.65
N LEU A 46 7.62 -12.13 -13.90
CA LEU A 46 6.80 -12.80 -14.90
C LEU A 46 7.61 -13.06 -16.15
N LYS A 47 7.23 -14.10 -16.90
CA LYS A 47 7.71 -14.35 -18.26
C LYS A 47 6.94 -13.52 -19.29
N GLU A 48 7.50 -13.38 -20.49
CA GLU A 48 6.88 -12.64 -21.59
C GLU A 48 5.50 -13.21 -22.02
N ASP A 49 5.29 -14.51 -21.84
CA ASP A 49 4.01 -15.20 -22.11
C ASP A 49 3.06 -15.22 -20.91
N GLU A 50 3.50 -14.78 -19.73
CA GLU A 50 2.69 -14.68 -18.52
C GLU A 50 2.01 -13.30 -18.43
N GLY A 51 0.68 -13.29 -18.20
CA GLY A 51 -0.15 -12.09 -18.14
C GLY A 51 -0.83 -11.86 -16.79
N ILE A 52 -1.92 -11.09 -16.81
CA ILE A 52 -2.68 -10.71 -15.61
C ILE A 52 -3.24 -11.92 -14.84
N ASP A 53 -3.60 -12.99 -15.53
CA ASP A 53 -4.10 -14.22 -14.89
C ASP A 53 -3.05 -14.84 -13.97
N GLU A 54 -1.78 -14.85 -14.40
CA GLU A 54 -0.68 -15.40 -13.58
C GLU A 54 -0.41 -14.52 -12.36
N VAL A 55 -0.53 -13.20 -12.53
CA VAL A 55 -0.43 -12.23 -11.42
C VAL A 55 -1.49 -12.50 -10.34
N ILE A 56 -2.73 -12.76 -10.75
CA ILE A 56 -3.82 -13.08 -9.83
C ILE A 56 -3.60 -14.46 -9.19
N ASN A 57 -3.29 -15.48 -9.99
CA ASN A 57 -3.08 -16.86 -9.51
C ASN A 57 -1.93 -16.96 -8.51
N ARG A 58 -0.82 -16.24 -8.75
CA ARG A 58 0.33 -16.15 -7.84
C ARG A 58 0.13 -15.18 -6.68
N ARG A 59 -1.01 -14.51 -6.60
CA ARG A 59 -1.33 -13.50 -5.57
C ARG A 59 -0.33 -12.33 -5.53
N MET A 60 0.15 -11.89 -6.69
CA MET A 60 1.10 -10.78 -6.84
C MET A 60 0.40 -9.41 -6.81
N TYR A 61 -0.48 -9.21 -5.83
CA TYR A 61 -1.29 -8.01 -5.64
C TYR A 61 -1.32 -7.61 -4.16
N CYS A 62 -1.89 -6.45 -3.83
CA CYS A 62 -1.96 -5.97 -2.43
C CYS A 62 -3.38 -5.62 -1.99
N SER A 63 -3.84 -6.26 -0.91
CA SER A 63 -5.12 -5.97 -0.24
C SER A 63 -5.07 -4.75 0.69
N GLY A 64 -3.90 -4.10 0.80
CA GLY A 64 -3.69 -2.92 1.63
C GLY A 64 -3.42 -3.26 3.09
N CYS A 65 -2.98 -2.26 3.85
CA CYS A 65 -2.56 -2.44 5.24
C CYS A 65 -3.66 -3.04 6.15
N LYS A 66 -4.92 -2.71 5.90
CA LYS A 66 -6.08 -3.14 6.69
C LYS A 66 -6.85 -4.31 6.04
N GLY A 67 -6.30 -4.90 4.97
CA GLY A 67 -6.89 -6.04 4.26
C GLY A 67 -6.22 -7.37 4.62
N ASP A 68 -6.40 -8.38 3.77
CA ASP A 68 -5.75 -9.69 3.91
C ASP A 68 -4.21 -9.59 3.93
N ARG A 69 -3.62 -9.90 5.08
CA ARG A 69 -2.18 -9.83 5.33
C ARG A 69 -1.37 -10.82 4.49
N SER A 70 -1.98 -11.92 4.03
CA SER A 70 -1.28 -12.96 3.25
C SER A 70 -0.84 -12.50 1.85
N VAL A 71 -1.46 -11.43 1.35
CA VAL A 71 -1.16 -10.81 0.05
C VAL A 71 -0.65 -9.39 0.23
N HIS A 72 -0.19 -8.99 1.42
CA HIS A 72 0.31 -7.64 1.60
C HIS A 72 1.67 -7.46 0.92
N TRP A 73 1.82 -6.43 0.08
CA TRP A 73 3.06 -6.18 -0.68
C TRP A 73 4.33 -6.10 0.16
N SER A 74 4.21 -5.67 1.41
CA SER A 74 5.33 -5.57 2.35
C SER A 74 4.97 -6.28 3.65
N PRO A 75 4.99 -7.62 3.68
CA PRO A 75 4.45 -8.38 4.82
C PRO A 75 5.21 -8.08 6.12
N ASN A 76 6.52 -7.80 6.03
CA ASN A 76 7.39 -7.47 7.15
C ASN A 76 7.46 -5.96 7.47
N CYS A 77 6.40 -5.19 7.17
CA CYS A 77 6.39 -3.75 7.43
C CYS A 77 6.25 -3.44 8.92
N LYS A 78 7.34 -2.97 9.55
CA LYS A 78 7.39 -2.60 10.97
C LYS A 78 6.37 -1.54 11.39
N ILE A 79 6.08 -0.56 10.52
CA ILE A 79 5.10 0.50 10.84
C ILE A 79 3.71 -0.09 10.98
N LEU A 80 3.37 -0.98 10.06
CA LEU A 80 2.09 -1.65 10.12
C LEU A 80 2.00 -2.58 11.32
N ALA A 81 3.04 -3.38 11.60
CA ALA A 81 3.03 -4.25 12.76
C ALA A 81 2.81 -3.45 14.05
N CYS A 82 3.51 -2.33 14.21
CA CYS A 82 3.33 -1.45 15.36
C CYS A 82 1.92 -0.81 15.40
N CYS A 83 1.45 -0.26 14.28
CA CYS A 83 0.17 0.46 14.24
C CYS A 83 -1.04 -0.46 14.41
N VAL A 84 -1.09 -1.57 13.67
CA VAL A 84 -2.26 -2.45 13.59
C VAL A 84 -2.15 -3.58 14.60
N ASP A 85 -1.02 -4.30 14.63
CA ASP A 85 -0.91 -5.54 15.42
C ASP A 85 -0.62 -5.24 16.90
N GLU A 86 0.27 -4.29 17.20
CA GLU A 86 0.66 -3.97 18.58
C GLU A 86 -0.26 -2.94 19.23
N LYS A 87 -0.53 -1.82 18.54
CA LYS A 87 -1.28 -0.69 19.12
C LYS A 87 -2.77 -0.65 18.73
N ASN A 88 -3.19 -1.47 17.77
CA ASN A 88 -4.58 -1.56 17.30
C ASN A 88 -5.19 -0.20 16.88
N TYR A 89 -4.39 0.63 16.20
CA TYR A 89 -4.82 1.89 15.59
C TYR A 89 -5.17 1.72 14.12
N GLU A 90 -6.10 2.53 13.63
CA GLU A 90 -6.42 2.62 12.20
C GLU A 90 -5.35 3.39 11.41
N PHE A 91 -4.76 4.41 12.05
CA PHE A 91 -3.73 5.25 11.46
C PHE A 91 -2.70 5.65 12.51
N CYS A 92 -1.46 5.83 12.05
CA CYS A 92 -0.36 6.18 12.94
C CYS A 92 -0.52 7.55 13.63
N TYR A 93 -1.37 8.45 13.11
CA TYR A 93 -1.62 9.75 13.75
C TYR A 93 -2.34 9.65 15.09
N GLN A 94 -2.98 8.51 15.36
CA GLN A 94 -3.68 8.22 16.62
C GLN A 94 -2.71 7.89 17.76
N CYS A 95 -1.43 7.66 17.45
CA CYS A 95 -0.40 7.43 18.44
C CYS A 95 -0.04 8.74 19.16
N ASP A 96 0.11 8.70 20.47
CA ASP A 96 0.52 9.86 21.28
C ASP A 96 1.91 10.38 20.86
N ASP A 97 2.82 9.47 20.51
CA ASP A 97 4.16 9.79 20.01
C ASP A 97 4.18 10.30 18.54
N PHE A 98 3.03 10.60 17.93
CA PHE A 98 2.99 11.02 16.53
C PHE A 98 3.52 12.46 16.33
N PRO A 99 4.47 12.69 15.40
CA PRO A 99 5.07 11.70 14.49
C PRO A 99 6.25 10.94 15.12
N CYS A 100 6.17 9.61 15.14
CA CYS A 100 7.15 8.77 15.80
C CYS A 100 8.39 8.53 14.92
N ARG A 101 9.47 8.03 15.55
CA ARG A 101 10.74 7.74 14.89
C ARG A 101 10.61 6.79 13.69
N LEU A 102 9.77 5.75 13.79
CA LEU A 102 9.55 4.79 12.70
C LEU A 102 9.00 5.45 11.42
N LEU A 103 8.13 6.46 11.56
CA LEU A 103 7.61 7.21 10.42
C LEU A 103 8.63 8.20 9.86
N THR A 104 9.30 8.96 10.74
CA THR A 104 10.25 9.99 10.31
C THR A 104 11.48 9.41 9.62
N GLU A 105 11.94 8.22 10.03
CA GLU A 105 13.00 7.49 9.31
C GLU A 105 12.60 7.15 7.86
N ARG A 106 11.34 6.75 7.62
CA ARG A 106 10.86 6.48 6.25
C ARG A 106 10.75 7.73 5.39
N VAL A 107 10.35 8.86 5.99
CA VAL A 107 10.29 10.16 5.30
C VAL A 107 11.66 10.57 4.78
N SER A 108 12.72 10.32 5.55
CA SER A 108 14.09 10.61 5.16
C SER A 108 14.59 9.72 4.02
N GLN A 109 14.06 8.50 3.88
CA GLN A 109 14.47 7.55 2.85
C GLN A 109 13.73 7.73 1.52
N HIS A 110 12.46 8.15 1.55
CA HIS A 110 11.61 8.20 0.35
C HIS A 110 10.68 9.40 0.32
N LYS A 111 10.71 10.18 -0.77
CA LYS A 111 9.90 11.40 -0.95
C LYS A 111 8.39 11.19 -0.80
N SER A 112 7.87 10.02 -1.20
CA SER A 112 6.46 9.66 -1.06
C SER A 112 5.99 9.64 0.40
N TYR A 113 6.88 9.30 1.33
CA TYR A 113 6.56 9.27 2.75
C TYR A 113 6.44 10.67 3.37
N ARG A 114 7.04 11.71 2.77
CA ARG A 114 6.82 13.10 3.22
C ARG A 114 5.37 13.49 3.04
N GLN A 115 4.81 13.25 1.86
CA GLN A 115 3.40 13.49 1.56
C GLN A 115 2.48 12.61 2.42
N ALA A 116 2.90 11.37 2.71
CA ALA A 116 2.16 10.49 3.61
C ALA A 116 2.07 11.07 5.03
N LEU A 117 3.19 11.60 5.55
CA LEU A 117 3.22 12.22 6.86
C LEU A 117 2.34 13.47 6.92
N ASP A 118 2.41 14.32 5.91
CA ASP A 118 1.57 15.53 5.86
C ASP A 118 0.08 15.17 5.79
N ARG A 119 -0.30 14.14 5.02
CA ARG A 119 -1.66 13.60 5.02
C ARG A 119 -2.11 13.12 6.40
N LEU A 120 -1.23 12.43 7.15
CA LEU A 120 -1.56 12.00 8.51
C LEU A 120 -1.78 13.19 9.46
N LYS A 121 -1.02 14.28 9.31
CA LYS A 121 -1.24 15.52 10.08
C LYS A 121 -2.60 16.13 9.73
N ASP A 122 -2.89 16.28 8.44
CA ASP A 122 -4.17 16.83 7.97
C ASP A 122 -5.37 15.98 8.45
N MET A 123 -5.20 14.67 8.57
CA MET A 123 -6.22 13.77 9.11
C MET A 123 -6.39 13.88 10.63
N LYS A 124 -5.34 14.27 11.37
CA LYS A 124 -5.38 14.46 12.83
C LYS A 124 -6.14 15.73 13.22
N GLU A 125 -6.05 16.78 12.40
CA GLU A 125 -6.70 18.08 12.65
C GLU A 125 -8.19 18.11 12.24
N ARG A 126 -8.73 17.00 11.70
CA ARG A 126 -10.13 16.86 11.27
C ARG A 126 -10.96 16.10 12.30
#